data_AF-A0A1G2NXM5-F1
#
_entry.id   AF-A0A1G2NXM5-F1
#
_cell.length_a   1.000
_cell.length_b   1.000
_cell.length_c   1.000
_cell.angle_alpha   90.00
_cell.angle_beta   90.00
_cell.angle_gamma   90.00
#
_symmetry.space_group_name_H-M   'P 1'
#
loop_
_entity.id
_entity.type
_entity.pdbx_description
1 polymer ?
#
loop_
_entity_poly.entity_id
_entity_poly.type
_entity_poly.pdbx_seq_one_letter_code
_entity_poly.pdbx_strand_id
1 'polypeptide(L)'
;MCRLEKGKATMSMATTSANGGAVEKIFVRKFPTHRNPHLDKWVSWWLIQLYGSCRYTGLASAELDFCGHIAPMNDAEFDRLGLAPIGIGYSRLDEHLPNGARIPEECSATLTAKWLNLRGKTDLEPLLEEVEYFDSNTGASLRHLSELIKVATRRMDNPILLYRAWIKPALDAIHDSLILGLNRRAGIRSVVSEWNRVKDKILHKNFVPDPKAREEIETYILSMLKGSDSVYKRGLDDPSRRSVTNLAYILNAMYQNGNPDEDTREWSLFAFSKMVEDQMDFFECLKICEKTETFPIQTRVWGKDKVIRGIIVQGDRPNLLKAARHKNGGDAQVVIKLGSSGNVIQVDQGVPGITLRWVARMIRWYELPKDRFGKLLDNDTDLQSLSNPGTHPKVQNWYYFAKGEQFFNGCDTHSATPTRIHVWALQEILMFGFDGDLSWEWFKIHQPSEQSHYNPRRTIKIRAKRTERLTEHLLKPAPEKSDRTVQDEGIQIEAIAPPDERGLEQEVFQGK
;
A
#
# COMPACT_ATOMS: atom_id res chain seq x y z
N MET A 1 -42.13 -22.53 6.57
CA MET A 1 -41.76 -23.96 6.45
C MET A 1 -42.06 -24.43 5.04
N CYS A 2 -41.02 -24.60 4.21
CA CYS A 2 -40.94 -25.63 3.17
C CYS A 2 -39.49 -25.60 2.68
N ARG A 3 -38.74 -26.64 3.06
CA ARG A 3 -37.34 -26.87 2.68
C ARG A 3 -37.29 -27.20 1.19
N LEU A 4 -36.52 -26.42 0.43
CA LEU A 4 -35.93 -26.91 -0.82
C LEU A 4 -34.47 -27.22 -0.51
N GLU A 5 -34.20 -28.51 -0.33
CA GLU A 5 -32.86 -29.06 -0.24
C GLU A 5 -32.15 -28.78 -1.57
N LYS A 6 -31.12 -27.92 -1.52
CA LYS A 6 -30.20 -27.74 -2.63
C LYS A 6 -29.38 -29.03 -2.76
N GLY A 7 -29.69 -29.80 -3.80
CA GLY A 7 -28.93 -30.97 -4.19
C GLY A 7 -27.45 -30.61 -4.36
N LYS A 8 -26.60 -31.26 -3.56
CA LYS A 8 -25.16 -31.33 -3.81
C LYS A 8 -24.94 -32.15 -5.08
N ALA A 9 -24.80 -31.48 -6.21
CA ALA A 9 -24.16 -32.09 -7.38
C ALA A 9 -22.69 -32.33 -7.02
N THR A 10 -22.40 -33.54 -6.55
CA THR A 10 -21.02 -34.05 -6.43
C THR A 10 -20.56 -34.40 -7.84
N MET A 11 -20.00 -33.42 -8.57
CA MET A 11 -19.16 -33.75 -9.71
C MET A 11 -17.86 -34.36 -9.17
N SER A 12 -17.85 -35.68 -9.07
CA SER A 12 -16.62 -36.47 -8.96
C SER A 12 -15.82 -36.33 -10.25
N MET A 13 -14.97 -35.31 -10.34
CA MET A 13 -13.87 -35.35 -11.31
C MET A 13 -12.80 -36.30 -10.76
N ALA A 14 -12.84 -37.55 -11.21
CA ALA A 14 -11.67 -38.41 -11.14
C ALA A 14 -10.59 -37.76 -12.02
N THR A 15 -9.58 -37.17 -11.38
CA THR A 15 -8.42 -36.61 -12.07
C THR A 15 -7.43 -37.75 -12.33
N THR A 16 -7.60 -38.43 -13.45
CA THR A 16 -6.56 -39.32 -14.00
C THR A 16 -5.44 -38.45 -14.56
N SER A 17 -4.24 -38.57 -14.00
CA SER A 17 -3.03 -38.05 -14.64
C SER A 17 -2.75 -38.84 -15.92
N ALA A 18 -2.08 -38.23 -16.89
CA ALA A 18 -1.66 -38.87 -18.14
C ALA A 18 -0.77 -40.12 -17.92
N ASN A 19 -0.33 -40.37 -16.69
CA ASN A 19 0.46 -41.53 -16.26
C ASN A 19 -0.20 -42.31 -15.11
N GLY A 20 -1.51 -42.60 -15.16
CA GLY A 20 -2.17 -43.73 -14.46
C GLY A 20 -2.00 -43.92 -12.93
N GLY A 21 -1.26 -43.08 -12.23
CA GLY A 21 -0.98 -43.16 -10.80
C GLY A 21 -1.89 -42.22 -10.01
N ALA A 22 -2.37 -42.69 -8.87
CA ALA A 22 -3.06 -41.84 -7.90
C ALA A 22 -2.11 -40.71 -7.47
N VAL A 23 -2.55 -39.46 -7.60
CA VAL A 23 -1.83 -38.33 -7.02
C VAL A 23 -1.91 -38.46 -5.50
N GLU A 24 -0.76 -38.65 -4.85
CA GLU A 24 -0.69 -38.70 -3.39
C GLU A 24 -1.23 -37.38 -2.81
N LYS A 25 -2.21 -37.49 -1.91
CA LYS A 25 -2.83 -36.34 -1.26
C LYS A 25 -2.15 -36.05 0.05
N ILE A 26 -1.97 -34.78 0.35
CA ILE A 26 -1.30 -34.31 1.56
C ILE A 26 -2.34 -34.08 2.66
N PHE A 27 -2.11 -34.60 3.85
CA PHE A 27 -2.93 -34.26 5.00
C PHE A 27 -2.63 -32.83 5.46
N VAL A 28 -3.67 -32.00 5.60
CA VAL A 28 -3.53 -30.62 6.07
C VAL A 28 -4.48 -30.36 7.23
N ARG A 29 -3.94 -29.72 8.28
CA ARG A 29 -4.70 -29.20 9.43
C ARG A 29 -4.81 -27.68 9.44
N LYS A 30 -3.84 -26.98 8.86
CA LYS A 30 -3.79 -25.51 8.89
C LYS A 30 -3.17 -24.92 7.62
N PHE A 31 -3.64 -23.73 7.29
CA PHE A 31 -3.12 -22.86 6.24
C PHE A 31 -2.59 -21.56 6.85
N PRO A 32 -1.31 -21.50 7.25
CA PRO A 32 -0.70 -20.25 7.70
C PRO A 32 -0.70 -19.17 6.60
N THR A 33 -1.11 -17.95 6.93
CA THR A 33 -1.06 -16.77 6.04
C THR A 33 -0.71 -15.52 6.85
N HIS A 34 -0.36 -14.42 6.17
CA HIS A 34 -0.17 -13.12 6.81
C HIS A 34 -1.43 -12.63 7.56
N ARG A 35 -1.24 -11.85 8.63
CA ARG A 35 -2.34 -11.25 9.43
C ARG A 35 -3.34 -10.42 8.62
N ASN A 36 -2.84 -9.72 7.61
CA ASN A 36 -3.64 -8.87 6.72
C ASN A 36 -3.48 -9.37 5.27
N PRO A 37 -4.10 -10.51 4.89
CA PRO A 37 -3.91 -11.07 3.56
C PRO A 37 -4.43 -10.13 2.47
N HIS A 38 -3.66 -10.00 1.40
CA HIS A 38 -4.08 -9.33 0.17
C HIS A 38 -4.97 -10.24 -0.67
N LEU A 39 -5.48 -9.72 -1.79
CA LEU A 39 -6.43 -10.43 -2.66
C LEU A 39 -5.89 -11.79 -3.13
N ASP A 40 -4.62 -11.90 -3.47
CA ASP A 40 -4.02 -13.14 -3.97
C ASP A 40 -4.04 -14.26 -2.92
N LYS A 41 -3.77 -13.96 -1.65
CA LYS A 41 -3.89 -14.91 -0.54
C LYS A 41 -5.35 -15.33 -0.33
N TRP A 42 -6.30 -14.40 -0.48
CA TRP A 42 -7.74 -14.73 -0.41
C TRP A 42 -8.23 -15.58 -1.58
N VAL A 43 -7.76 -15.30 -2.79
CA VAL A 43 -8.06 -16.10 -3.98
C VAL A 43 -7.44 -17.49 -3.88
N SER A 44 -6.21 -17.61 -3.36
CA SER A 44 -5.59 -18.90 -3.04
C SER A 44 -6.48 -19.72 -2.09
N TRP A 45 -6.90 -19.13 -0.97
CA TRP A 45 -7.78 -19.80 -0.02
C TRP A 45 -9.12 -20.22 -0.65
N TRP A 46 -9.73 -19.33 -1.44
CA TRP A 46 -10.97 -19.63 -2.17
C TRP A 46 -10.82 -20.80 -3.16
N LEU A 47 -9.72 -20.83 -3.93
CA LEU A 47 -9.41 -21.94 -4.85
C LEU A 47 -9.20 -23.26 -4.11
N ILE A 48 -8.52 -23.23 -2.96
CA ILE A 48 -8.32 -24.41 -2.10
C ILE A 48 -9.67 -24.93 -1.58
N GLN A 49 -10.57 -24.04 -1.18
CA GLN A 49 -11.91 -24.44 -0.72
C GLN A 49 -12.74 -25.11 -1.83
N LEU A 50 -12.64 -24.63 -3.07
CA LEU A 50 -13.39 -25.17 -4.21
C LEU A 50 -12.77 -26.46 -4.78
N TYR A 51 -11.44 -26.47 -4.95
CA TYR A 51 -10.74 -27.47 -5.75
C TYR A 51 -9.68 -28.25 -4.96
N GLY A 52 -9.37 -27.86 -3.73
CA GLY A 52 -8.26 -28.42 -2.95
C GLY A 52 -8.37 -29.91 -2.65
N SER A 53 -9.56 -30.50 -2.71
CA SER A 53 -9.77 -31.93 -2.43
C SER A 53 -9.05 -32.86 -3.40
N CYS A 54 -8.59 -32.35 -4.56
CA CYS A 54 -7.73 -33.08 -5.48
C CYS A 54 -6.29 -33.27 -4.97
N ARG A 55 -5.80 -32.39 -4.08
CA ARG A 55 -4.43 -32.40 -3.53
C ARG A 55 -4.35 -32.62 -2.03
N TYR A 56 -5.41 -32.30 -1.29
CA TYR A 56 -5.40 -32.30 0.18
C TYR A 56 -6.45 -33.24 0.78
N THR A 57 -6.09 -33.87 1.91
CA THR A 57 -7.02 -34.50 2.86
C THR A 57 -7.10 -33.65 4.14
N GLY A 58 -8.17 -33.76 4.93
CA GLY A 58 -8.34 -32.97 6.15
C GLY A 58 -8.91 -31.54 5.96
N LEU A 59 -9.18 -31.11 4.71
CA LEU A 59 -9.68 -29.77 4.39
C LEU A 59 -10.94 -29.34 5.16
N ALA A 60 -11.87 -30.26 5.42
CA ALA A 60 -13.12 -29.95 6.10
C ALA A 60 -12.93 -29.40 7.53
N SER A 61 -11.83 -29.78 8.18
CA SER A 61 -11.44 -29.33 9.52
C SER A 61 -10.26 -28.36 9.51
N ALA A 62 -9.71 -28.04 8.34
CA ALA A 62 -8.53 -27.21 8.26
C ALA A 62 -8.85 -25.73 8.51
N GLU A 63 -8.01 -25.06 9.28
CA GLU A 63 -8.17 -23.65 9.64
C GLU A 63 -7.22 -22.76 8.84
N LEU A 64 -7.66 -21.55 8.50
CA LEU A 64 -6.80 -20.49 8.00
C LEU A 64 -6.19 -19.78 9.22
N ASP A 65 -4.87 -19.87 9.37
CA ASP A 65 -4.14 -19.39 10.55
C ASP A 65 -3.44 -18.05 10.22
N PHE A 66 -3.82 -16.98 10.90
CA PHE A 66 -3.34 -15.62 10.64
C PHE A 66 -2.11 -15.33 11.49
N CYS A 67 -0.94 -15.58 10.91
CA CYS A 67 0.34 -15.39 11.58
C CYS A 67 1.10 -14.18 11.01
N GLY A 68 1.97 -13.58 11.82
CA GLY A 68 2.86 -12.52 11.32
C GLY A 68 4.05 -13.10 10.56
N HIS A 69 4.52 -14.27 10.98
CA HIS A 69 5.69 -14.93 10.45
C HIS A 69 5.58 -16.44 10.65
N ILE A 70 6.14 -17.20 9.71
CA ILE A 70 6.40 -18.62 9.86
C ILE A 70 7.87 -18.89 9.52
N ALA A 71 8.53 -19.74 10.29
CA ALA A 71 9.92 -20.10 10.00
C ALA A 71 10.00 -20.75 8.60
N PRO A 72 10.95 -20.32 7.76
CA PRO A 72 11.24 -20.97 6.49
C PRO A 72 11.48 -22.47 6.66
N MET A 73 10.75 -23.28 5.91
CA MET A 73 10.90 -24.73 5.86
C MET A 73 10.72 -25.21 4.42
N ASN A 74 11.23 -26.40 4.11
CA ASN A 74 10.90 -27.01 2.83
C ASN A 74 9.47 -27.55 2.85
N ASP A 75 8.93 -27.76 1.65
CA ASP A 75 7.58 -28.26 1.42
C ASP A 75 7.29 -29.61 2.09
N ALA A 76 8.25 -30.54 2.13
CA ALA A 76 8.07 -31.84 2.75
C ALA A 76 7.93 -31.75 4.28
N GLU A 77 8.63 -30.80 4.89
CA GLU A 77 8.53 -30.53 6.32
C GLU A 77 7.20 -29.86 6.67
N PHE A 78 6.72 -28.92 5.83
CA PHE A 78 5.37 -28.39 5.96
C PHE A 78 4.31 -29.50 5.89
N ASP A 79 4.43 -30.40 4.90
CA ASP A 79 3.52 -31.53 4.72
C ASP A 79 3.52 -32.46 5.95
N ARG A 80 4.70 -32.80 6.47
CA ARG A 80 4.86 -33.62 7.69
C ARG A 80 4.17 -33.00 8.90
N LEU A 81 4.16 -31.68 8.98
CA LEU A 81 3.50 -30.90 10.04
C LEU A 81 2.01 -30.63 9.74
N GLY A 82 1.49 -31.09 8.60
CA GLY A 82 0.13 -30.81 8.15
C GLY A 82 -0.14 -29.32 7.93
N LEU A 83 0.87 -28.57 7.51
CA LEU A 83 0.78 -27.14 7.22
C LEU A 83 0.86 -26.94 5.71
N ALA A 84 0.03 -26.04 5.17
CA ALA A 84 0.14 -25.58 3.80
C ALA A 84 0.11 -24.04 3.80
N PRO A 85 1.25 -23.37 4.03
CA PRO A 85 1.28 -21.91 4.09
C PRO A 85 0.84 -21.28 2.76
N ILE A 86 0.14 -20.15 2.82
CA ILE A 86 -0.36 -19.39 1.68
C ILE A 86 0.36 -18.05 1.65
N GLY A 87 1.20 -17.85 0.62
CA GLY A 87 1.86 -16.57 0.40
C GLY A 87 2.88 -16.18 1.46
N ILE A 88 3.36 -17.16 2.24
CA ILE A 88 4.38 -17.01 3.28
C ILE A 88 5.28 -18.26 3.38
N GLY A 89 6.45 -18.08 4.01
CA GLY A 89 7.32 -19.17 4.45
C GLY A 89 8.16 -19.83 3.36
N TYR A 90 8.21 -19.26 2.15
CA TYR A 90 8.86 -19.82 0.97
C TYR A 90 8.34 -21.22 0.60
N SER A 91 7.06 -21.47 0.86
CA SER A 91 6.35 -22.71 0.53
C SER A 91 5.97 -22.77 -0.96
N ARG A 92 5.46 -23.90 -1.44
CA ARG A 92 4.94 -24.05 -2.82
C ARG A 92 3.85 -23.05 -3.22
N LEU A 93 3.20 -22.38 -2.26
CA LEU A 93 2.14 -21.39 -2.51
C LEU A 93 2.60 -19.96 -2.18
N ASP A 94 3.92 -19.75 -2.09
CA ASP A 94 4.54 -18.45 -1.80
C ASP A 94 5.46 -18.04 -2.96
N GLU A 95 5.20 -16.85 -3.51
CA GLU A 95 5.98 -16.29 -4.61
C GLU A 95 7.32 -15.68 -4.18
N HIS A 96 7.56 -15.55 -2.87
CA HIS A 96 8.81 -15.01 -2.34
C HIS A 96 9.93 -16.06 -2.34
N LEU A 97 11.15 -15.62 -2.60
CA LEU A 97 12.36 -16.45 -2.55
C LEU A 97 13.25 -16.06 -1.36
N PRO A 98 14.06 -16.97 -0.81
CA PRO A 98 14.93 -16.70 0.34
C PRO A 98 15.93 -15.55 0.14
N ASN A 99 16.27 -15.23 -1.10
CA ASN A 99 17.15 -14.12 -1.45
C ASN A 99 16.43 -12.76 -1.56
N GLY A 100 15.13 -12.71 -1.21
CA GLY A 100 14.30 -11.52 -1.32
C GLY A 100 13.78 -11.22 -2.74
N ALA A 101 14.09 -12.07 -3.72
CA ALA A 101 13.47 -11.99 -5.05
C ALA A 101 12.04 -12.56 -5.02
N ARG A 102 11.28 -12.27 -6.08
CA ARG A 102 9.97 -12.89 -6.33
C ARG A 102 10.05 -13.77 -7.57
N ILE A 103 9.22 -14.80 -7.63
CA ILE A 103 9.01 -15.57 -8.85
C ILE A 103 8.31 -14.65 -9.88
N PRO A 104 8.88 -14.43 -11.08
CA PRO A 104 8.26 -13.56 -12.08
C PRO A 104 6.90 -14.09 -12.52
N GLU A 105 5.95 -13.17 -12.74
CA GLU A 105 4.58 -13.48 -13.23
C GLU A 105 3.81 -14.47 -12.35
N GLU A 106 4.17 -14.56 -11.06
CA GLU A 106 3.53 -15.44 -10.10
C GLU A 106 3.20 -14.67 -8.81
N CYS A 107 2.01 -14.93 -8.28
CA CYS A 107 1.58 -14.57 -6.94
C CYS A 107 1.03 -15.83 -6.23
N SER A 108 0.65 -15.72 -4.96
CA SER A 108 0.15 -16.87 -4.21
C SER A 108 -1.06 -17.56 -4.89
N ALA A 109 -1.94 -16.78 -5.52
CA ALA A 109 -3.10 -17.30 -6.25
C ALA A 109 -2.71 -18.12 -7.49
N THR A 110 -1.77 -17.64 -8.30
CA THR A 110 -1.34 -18.33 -9.54
C THR A 110 -0.58 -19.62 -9.21
N LEU A 111 0.26 -19.59 -8.17
CA LEU A 111 0.93 -20.79 -7.64
C LEU A 111 -0.06 -21.82 -7.12
N THR A 112 -1.11 -21.36 -6.44
CA THR A 112 -2.20 -22.23 -5.98
C THR A 112 -2.96 -22.84 -7.15
N ALA A 113 -3.30 -22.05 -8.18
CA ALA A 113 -3.94 -22.57 -9.38
C ALA A 113 -3.07 -23.63 -10.07
N LYS A 114 -1.76 -23.40 -10.16
CA LYS A 114 -0.79 -24.35 -10.71
C LYS A 114 -0.74 -25.64 -9.90
N TRP A 115 -0.67 -25.55 -8.56
CA TRP A 115 -0.66 -26.71 -7.67
C TRP A 115 -1.92 -27.57 -7.82
N LEU A 116 -3.09 -26.92 -7.91
CA LEU A 116 -4.39 -27.57 -8.07
C LEU A 116 -4.69 -28.01 -9.52
N ASN A 117 -3.75 -27.83 -10.46
CA ASN A 117 -3.91 -28.13 -11.88
C ASN A 117 -5.10 -27.39 -12.52
N LEU A 118 -5.19 -26.08 -12.24
CA LEU A 118 -6.24 -25.18 -12.72
C LEU A 118 -5.74 -24.17 -13.76
N ARG A 119 -4.44 -24.10 -14.06
CA ARG A 119 -3.89 -23.19 -15.07
C ARG A 119 -4.40 -23.56 -16.46
N GLY A 120 -4.74 -22.54 -17.26
CA GLY A 120 -5.32 -22.74 -18.59
C GLY A 120 -6.82 -23.04 -18.57
N LYS A 121 -7.46 -23.03 -17.40
CA LYS A 121 -8.93 -23.03 -17.32
C LYS A 121 -9.46 -21.65 -17.67
N THR A 122 -10.18 -21.58 -18.80
CA THR A 122 -10.63 -20.33 -19.41
C THR A 122 -11.53 -19.48 -18.52
N ASP A 123 -12.23 -20.09 -17.58
CA ASP A 123 -13.14 -19.43 -16.62
C ASP A 123 -12.42 -18.81 -15.40
N LEU A 124 -11.18 -19.21 -15.11
CA LEU A 124 -10.38 -18.68 -13.99
C LEU A 124 -9.30 -17.70 -14.43
N GLU A 125 -8.81 -17.83 -15.67
CA GLU A 125 -7.67 -17.04 -16.17
C GLU A 125 -7.87 -15.53 -16.03
N PRO A 126 -9.03 -14.93 -16.37
CA PRO A 126 -9.23 -13.48 -16.21
C PRO A 126 -9.09 -12.99 -14.77
N LEU A 127 -9.50 -13.81 -13.79
CA LEU A 127 -9.34 -13.48 -12.37
C LEU A 127 -7.87 -13.63 -11.95
N LEU A 128 -7.21 -14.72 -12.35
CA LEU A 128 -5.81 -14.97 -11.99
C LEU A 128 -4.86 -13.92 -12.57
N GLU A 129 -5.06 -13.49 -13.81
CA GLU A 129 -4.28 -12.43 -14.45
C GLU A 129 -4.42 -11.09 -13.72
N GLU A 130 -5.65 -10.69 -13.36
CA GLU A 130 -5.84 -9.43 -12.61
C GLU A 130 -5.26 -9.50 -11.20
N VAL A 131 -5.38 -10.65 -10.53
CA VAL A 131 -4.86 -10.84 -9.18
C VAL A 131 -3.33 -10.78 -9.17
N GLU A 132 -2.67 -11.43 -10.13
CA GLU A 132 -1.22 -11.30 -10.35
C GLU A 132 -0.85 -9.84 -10.64
N TYR A 133 -1.55 -9.19 -11.57
CA TYR A 133 -1.26 -7.81 -11.95
C TYR A 133 -1.33 -6.86 -10.75
N PHE A 134 -2.36 -6.96 -9.90
CA PHE A 134 -2.52 -6.09 -8.74
C PHE A 134 -1.61 -6.44 -7.56
N ASP A 135 -1.05 -7.65 -7.52
CA ASP A 135 -0.06 -8.05 -6.52
C ASP A 135 1.37 -7.68 -6.95
N SER A 136 1.65 -7.71 -8.26
CA SER A 136 2.93 -7.33 -8.85
C SER A 136 3.09 -5.82 -9.07
N ASN A 137 2.01 -5.05 -9.10
CA ASN A 137 2.01 -3.61 -9.38
C ASN A 137 1.38 -2.79 -8.25
N THR A 138 1.90 -1.59 -8.05
CA THR A 138 1.33 -0.61 -7.09
C THR A 138 0.27 0.25 -7.77
N GLY A 139 -0.56 0.94 -6.98
CA GLY A 139 -1.48 1.95 -7.50
C GLY A 139 -2.85 1.44 -7.96
N ALA A 140 -3.30 0.28 -7.48
CA ALA A 140 -4.67 -0.17 -7.65
C ALA A 140 -5.65 0.94 -7.19
N SER A 141 -6.64 1.26 -8.01
CA SER A 141 -7.65 2.25 -7.62
C SER A 141 -8.66 1.65 -6.64
N LEU A 142 -9.30 2.47 -5.79
CA LEU A 142 -10.38 2.06 -4.87
C LEU A 142 -11.62 1.44 -5.56
N ARG A 143 -11.61 1.33 -6.89
CA ARG A 143 -12.63 0.63 -7.68
C ARG A 143 -12.35 -0.87 -7.81
N HIS A 144 -11.18 -1.34 -7.40
CA HIS A 144 -10.81 -2.76 -7.49
C HIS A 144 -10.90 -3.44 -6.14
N LEU A 145 -11.31 -4.70 -6.17
CA LEU A 145 -11.42 -5.56 -4.99
C LEU A 145 -10.11 -5.63 -4.20
N SER A 146 -8.96 -5.64 -4.88
CA SER A 146 -7.64 -5.66 -4.25
C SER A 146 -7.43 -4.52 -3.27
N GLU A 147 -7.80 -3.30 -3.66
CA GLU A 147 -7.63 -2.12 -2.81
C GLU A 147 -8.73 -1.99 -1.77
N LEU A 148 -9.96 -2.39 -2.10
CA LEU A 148 -11.06 -2.42 -1.12
C LEU A 148 -10.77 -3.40 0.02
N ILE A 149 -10.16 -4.56 -0.25
CA ILE A 149 -9.72 -5.51 0.79
C ILE A 149 -8.69 -4.85 1.71
N LYS A 150 -7.71 -4.12 1.18
CA LYS A 150 -6.72 -3.40 2.02
C LYS A 150 -7.40 -2.33 2.87
N VAL A 151 -8.38 -1.61 2.34
CA VAL A 151 -9.13 -0.60 3.09
C VAL A 151 -9.98 -1.24 4.20
N ALA A 152 -10.63 -2.37 3.91
CA ALA A 152 -11.48 -3.09 4.85
C ALA A 152 -10.67 -3.75 5.98
N THR A 153 -9.57 -4.42 5.66
CA THR A 153 -8.69 -5.11 6.63
C THR A 153 -8.07 -4.16 7.65
N ARG A 154 -7.77 -2.91 7.27
CA ARG A 154 -7.30 -1.86 8.21
C ARG A 154 -8.31 -1.51 9.32
N ARG A 155 -9.58 -1.90 9.17
CA ARG A 155 -10.71 -1.45 10.00
C ARG A 155 -11.53 -2.61 10.55
N MET A 156 -11.06 -3.85 10.38
CA MET A 156 -11.74 -5.05 10.84
C MET A 156 -10.75 -5.98 11.53
N ASP A 157 -11.03 -6.29 12.78
CA ASP A 157 -10.17 -7.16 13.60
C ASP A 157 -10.38 -8.66 13.29
N ASN A 158 -11.42 -9.00 12.52
CA ASN A 158 -11.76 -10.38 12.20
C ASN A 158 -11.68 -10.64 10.68
N PRO A 159 -10.49 -11.02 10.16
CA PRO A 159 -10.28 -11.23 8.73
C PRO A 159 -11.11 -12.39 8.17
N ILE A 160 -11.40 -13.43 8.97
CA ILE A 160 -12.22 -14.56 8.49
C ILE A 160 -13.70 -14.18 8.33
N LEU A 161 -14.21 -13.27 9.15
CA LEU A 161 -15.57 -12.71 8.99
C LEU A 161 -15.64 -11.85 7.73
N LEU A 162 -14.65 -10.98 7.50
CA LEU A 162 -14.54 -10.20 6.26
C LEU A 162 -14.52 -11.12 5.03
N TYR A 163 -13.77 -12.22 5.10
CA TYR A 163 -13.76 -13.20 4.02
C TYR A 163 -15.13 -13.83 3.78
N ARG A 164 -15.74 -14.42 4.82
CA ARG A 164 -17.00 -15.18 4.67
C ARG A 164 -18.17 -14.29 4.26
N ALA A 165 -18.28 -13.10 4.84
CA ALA A 165 -19.43 -12.22 4.63
C ALA A 165 -19.30 -11.32 3.40
N TRP A 166 -18.08 -11.04 2.92
CA TRP A 166 -17.88 -10.02 1.89
C TRP A 166 -16.96 -10.44 0.74
N ILE A 167 -15.75 -10.95 1.02
CA ILE A 167 -14.80 -11.31 -0.06
C ILE A 167 -15.30 -12.54 -0.84
N LYS A 168 -15.68 -13.61 -0.14
CA LYS A 168 -16.12 -14.87 -0.76
C LYS A 168 -17.34 -14.68 -1.66
N PRO A 169 -18.43 -13.98 -1.24
CA PRO A 169 -19.55 -13.70 -2.14
C PRO A 169 -19.15 -12.96 -3.43
N ALA A 170 -18.18 -12.04 -3.35
CA ALA A 170 -17.66 -11.36 -4.54
C ALA A 170 -16.90 -12.31 -5.48
N LEU A 171 -16.04 -13.17 -4.94
CA LEU A 171 -15.29 -14.17 -5.71
C LEU A 171 -16.22 -15.23 -6.33
N ASP A 172 -17.20 -15.73 -5.56
CA ASP A 172 -18.24 -16.63 -6.06
C ASP A 172 -19.00 -15.97 -7.22
N ALA A 173 -19.40 -14.70 -7.06
CA ALA A 173 -20.12 -13.99 -8.10
C ALA A 173 -19.30 -13.80 -9.39
N ILE A 174 -18.02 -13.43 -9.26
CA ILE A 174 -17.09 -13.32 -10.39
C ILE A 174 -16.99 -14.66 -11.13
N HIS A 175 -16.71 -15.74 -10.40
CA HIS A 175 -16.53 -17.06 -10.95
C HIS A 175 -17.78 -17.57 -11.68
N ASP A 176 -18.94 -17.46 -11.05
CA ASP A 176 -20.21 -17.87 -11.65
C ASP A 176 -20.51 -17.04 -12.91
N SER A 177 -20.19 -15.74 -12.91
CA SER A 177 -20.36 -14.88 -14.09
C SER A 177 -19.44 -15.28 -15.24
N LEU A 178 -18.20 -15.67 -14.94
CA LEU A 178 -17.22 -16.14 -15.92
C LEU A 178 -17.63 -17.51 -16.51
N ILE A 179 -18.11 -18.45 -15.69
CA ILE A 179 -18.59 -19.77 -16.15
C ILE A 179 -19.83 -19.63 -17.02
N LEU A 180 -20.81 -18.85 -16.58
CA LEU A 180 -22.10 -18.76 -17.25
C LEU A 180 -22.04 -17.88 -18.51
N GLY A 181 -20.90 -17.24 -18.78
CA GLY A 181 -20.69 -16.39 -19.96
C GLY A 181 -21.77 -15.32 -20.07
N LEU A 182 -22.15 -14.69 -18.95
CA LEU A 182 -23.31 -13.82 -18.83
C LEU A 182 -23.15 -12.53 -19.63
N ASN A 183 -23.30 -12.64 -20.94
CA ASN A 183 -23.47 -11.53 -21.85
C ASN A 183 -24.88 -10.96 -21.62
N ARG A 184 -24.92 -9.76 -21.03
CA ARG A 184 -26.10 -8.85 -20.95
C ARG A 184 -27.43 -9.56 -20.61
N ARG A 185 -27.59 -10.03 -19.38
CA ARG A 185 -28.95 -10.25 -18.84
C ARG A 185 -29.63 -8.91 -18.56
N ALA A 186 -30.96 -8.85 -18.74
CA ALA A 186 -31.76 -7.72 -18.27
C ALA A 186 -31.51 -7.49 -16.76
N GLY A 187 -31.44 -6.23 -16.32
CA GLY A 187 -31.17 -5.88 -14.91
C GLY A 187 -29.74 -5.45 -14.59
N ILE A 188 -28.91 -5.09 -15.57
CA ILE A 188 -27.64 -4.39 -15.32
C ILE A 188 -27.93 -3.12 -14.52
N ARG A 189 -27.39 -3.05 -13.31
CA ARG A 189 -27.45 -1.85 -12.47
C ARG A 189 -26.08 -1.21 -12.45
N SER A 190 -26.07 0.10 -12.66
CA SER A 190 -24.86 0.90 -12.57
C SER A 190 -24.45 1.02 -11.11
N VAL A 191 -23.14 1.05 -10.83
CA VAL A 191 -22.64 1.23 -9.47
C VAL A 191 -23.05 2.59 -8.90
N VAL A 192 -23.20 3.61 -9.76
CA VAL A 192 -23.72 4.94 -9.38
C VAL A 192 -25.18 4.85 -8.93
N SER A 193 -26.00 4.04 -9.63
CA SER A 193 -27.40 3.86 -9.21
C SER A 193 -27.49 3.17 -7.85
N GLU A 194 -26.60 2.21 -7.57
CA GLU A 194 -26.56 1.52 -6.28
C GLU A 194 -26.08 2.46 -5.17
N TRP A 195 -25.05 3.27 -5.43
CA TRP A 195 -24.61 4.31 -4.50
C TRP A 195 -25.75 5.25 -4.11
N ASN A 196 -26.54 5.73 -5.07
CA ASN A 196 -27.67 6.62 -4.79
C ASN A 196 -28.72 6.00 -3.86
N ARG A 197 -28.84 4.67 -3.80
CA ARG A 197 -29.77 3.98 -2.89
C ARG A 197 -29.30 3.94 -1.44
N VAL A 198 -27.98 3.98 -1.23
CA VAL A 198 -27.38 3.74 0.09
C VAL A 198 -26.61 4.94 0.64
N LYS A 199 -26.29 5.94 -0.20
CA LYS A 199 -25.46 7.09 0.18
C LYS A 199 -25.99 7.85 1.38
N ASP A 200 -27.31 7.98 1.55
CA ASP A 200 -27.89 8.73 2.66
C ASP A 200 -27.66 8.05 4.01
N LYS A 201 -27.52 6.71 4.02
CA LYS A 201 -27.12 5.94 5.21
C LYS A 201 -25.64 6.17 5.54
N ILE A 202 -24.79 6.29 4.52
CA ILE A 202 -23.33 6.37 4.67
C ILE A 202 -22.86 7.81 4.93
N LEU A 203 -23.42 8.79 4.24
CA LEU A 203 -23.10 10.22 4.39
C LEU A 203 -24.00 10.91 5.41
N HIS A 204 -24.67 10.13 6.26
CA HIS A 204 -25.48 10.67 7.34
C HIS A 204 -24.60 11.54 8.27
N LYS A 205 -25.17 12.62 8.82
CA LYS A 205 -24.45 13.57 9.69
C LYS A 205 -23.82 12.91 10.94
N ASN A 206 -24.38 11.80 11.38
CA ASN A 206 -23.84 11.04 12.52
C ASN A 206 -22.57 10.25 12.14
N PHE A 207 -22.37 9.99 10.85
CA PHE A 207 -21.21 9.28 10.33
C PHE A 207 -20.14 10.25 9.83
N VAL A 208 -20.56 11.30 9.10
CA VAL A 208 -19.68 12.38 8.64
C VAL A 208 -20.25 13.73 9.12
N PRO A 209 -19.77 14.26 10.27
CA PRO A 209 -20.36 15.46 10.88
C PRO A 209 -20.20 16.73 10.04
N ASP A 210 -19.03 16.91 9.43
CA ASP A 210 -18.68 18.11 8.67
C ASP A 210 -19.44 18.14 7.33
N PRO A 211 -20.32 19.14 7.08
CA PRO A 211 -21.05 19.28 5.82
C PRO A 211 -20.16 19.45 4.60
N LYS A 212 -19.05 20.19 4.71
CA LYS A 212 -18.14 20.42 3.58
C LYS A 212 -17.39 19.14 3.24
N ALA A 213 -16.91 18.42 4.27
CA ALA A 213 -16.29 17.12 4.06
C ALA A 213 -17.24 16.12 3.41
N ARG A 214 -18.54 16.13 3.76
CA ARG A 214 -19.56 15.28 3.10
C ARG A 214 -19.65 15.53 1.60
N GLU A 215 -19.73 16.80 1.20
CA GLU A 215 -19.82 17.16 -0.22
C GLU A 215 -18.55 16.77 -1.00
N GLU A 216 -17.37 17.00 -0.43
CA GLU A 216 -16.10 16.64 -1.04
C GLU A 216 -15.94 15.11 -1.17
N ILE A 217 -16.30 14.35 -0.12
CA ILE A 217 -16.32 12.88 -0.13
C ILE A 217 -17.30 12.37 -1.19
N GLU A 218 -18.55 12.87 -1.21
CA GLU A 218 -19.55 12.44 -2.18
C GLU A 218 -19.06 12.67 -3.61
N THR A 219 -18.52 13.85 -3.88
CA THR A 219 -17.98 14.22 -5.19
C THR A 219 -16.85 13.27 -5.62
N TYR A 220 -15.91 12.99 -4.71
CA TYR A 220 -14.81 12.07 -4.97
C TYR A 220 -15.31 10.65 -5.26
N ILE A 221 -16.17 10.11 -4.40
CA ILE A 221 -16.72 8.76 -4.53
C ILE A 221 -17.51 8.65 -5.83
N LEU A 222 -18.41 9.58 -6.13
CA LEU A 222 -19.17 9.59 -7.38
C LEU A 222 -18.26 9.61 -8.62
N SER A 223 -17.16 10.37 -8.60
CA SER A 223 -16.20 10.37 -9.71
C SER A 223 -15.58 8.98 -9.94
N MET A 224 -15.22 8.29 -8.85
CA MET A 224 -14.67 6.94 -8.88
C MET A 224 -15.70 5.93 -9.39
N LEU A 225 -16.95 6.01 -8.92
CA LEU A 225 -18.01 5.10 -9.34
C LEU A 225 -18.37 5.28 -10.82
N LYS A 226 -18.45 6.52 -11.31
CA LYS A 226 -18.60 6.81 -12.76
C LYS A 226 -17.48 6.20 -13.58
N GLY A 227 -16.24 6.30 -13.08
CA GLY A 227 -15.09 5.66 -13.70
C GLY A 227 -15.20 4.13 -13.71
N SER A 228 -15.78 3.53 -12.67
CA SER A 228 -16.02 2.09 -12.58
C SER A 228 -17.04 1.63 -13.61
N ASP A 229 -18.19 2.31 -13.71
CA ASP A 229 -19.21 2.06 -14.72
C ASP A 229 -18.63 2.18 -16.15
N SER A 230 -17.74 3.16 -16.37
CA SER A 230 -17.05 3.34 -17.65
C SER A 230 -16.13 2.17 -18.01
N VAL A 231 -15.35 1.66 -17.05
CA VAL A 231 -14.51 0.47 -17.24
C VAL A 231 -15.36 -0.76 -17.56
N TYR A 232 -16.42 -0.98 -16.79
CA TYR A 232 -17.33 -2.11 -17.01
C TYR A 232 -17.97 -2.08 -18.41
N LYS A 233 -18.49 -0.92 -18.84
CA LYS A 233 -19.06 -0.76 -20.19
C LYS A 233 -18.05 -1.11 -21.29
N ARG A 234 -16.81 -0.61 -21.19
CA ARG A 234 -15.75 -0.97 -22.14
C ARG A 234 -15.47 -2.47 -22.16
N GLY A 235 -15.52 -3.13 -21.00
CA GLY A 235 -15.35 -4.59 -20.88
C GLY A 235 -16.52 -5.42 -21.41
N LEU A 236 -17.70 -4.82 -21.59
CA LEU A 236 -18.82 -5.43 -22.30
C LEU A 236 -18.66 -5.33 -23.82
N ASP A 237 -18.05 -4.24 -24.30
CA ASP A 237 -17.83 -4.01 -25.73
C ASP A 237 -16.57 -4.75 -26.24
N ASP A 238 -15.54 -4.87 -25.39
CA ASP A 238 -14.29 -5.55 -25.67
C ASP A 238 -13.87 -6.40 -24.46
N PRO A 239 -14.07 -7.74 -24.49
CA PRO A 239 -13.70 -8.63 -23.40
C PRO A 239 -12.22 -8.56 -22.99
N SER A 240 -11.30 -8.16 -23.88
CA SER A 240 -9.88 -7.99 -23.54
C SER A 240 -9.62 -6.79 -22.62
N ARG A 241 -10.57 -5.85 -22.53
CA ARG A 241 -10.54 -4.68 -21.64
C ARG A 241 -11.38 -4.86 -20.39
N ARG A 242 -11.93 -6.06 -20.18
CA ARG A 242 -12.76 -6.39 -19.03
C ARG A 242 -11.89 -6.43 -17.78
N SER A 243 -12.42 -5.84 -16.71
CA SER A 243 -11.84 -5.96 -15.38
C SER A 243 -12.84 -6.66 -14.47
N VAL A 244 -12.51 -7.87 -14.03
CA VAL A 244 -13.43 -8.75 -13.27
C VAL A 244 -13.41 -8.45 -11.77
N THR A 245 -12.32 -7.86 -11.28
CA THR A 245 -12.19 -7.35 -9.91
C THR A 245 -12.70 -5.92 -9.74
N ASN A 246 -13.19 -5.30 -10.82
CA ASN A 246 -13.81 -3.97 -10.78
C ASN A 246 -15.16 -3.99 -10.06
N LEU A 247 -15.42 -2.99 -9.23
CA LEU A 247 -16.62 -2.90 -8.39
C LEU A 247 -17.93 -2.95 -9.21
N ALA A 248 -17.97 -2.31 -10.38
CA ALA A 248 -19.14 -2.36 -11.24
C ALA A 248 -19.34 -3.76 -11.85
N TYR A 249 -18.27 -4.48 -12.17
CA TYR A 249 -18.37 -5.88 -12.61
C TYR A 249 -18.90 -6.75 -11.48
N ILE A 250 -18.35 -6.65 -10.27
CA ILE A 250 -18.74 -7.45 -9.11
C ILE A 250 -20.23 -7.26 -8.78
N LEU A 251 -20.70 -6.01 -8.66
CA LEU A 251 -22.12 -5.75 -8.37
C LEU A 251 -23.04 -6.32 -9.44
N ASN A 252 -22.66 -6.18 -10.72
CA ASN A 252 -23.45 -6.76 -11.80
C ASN A 252 -23.45 -8.29 -11.76
N ALA A 253 -22.30 -8.91 -11.48
CA ALA A 253 -22.20 -10.35 -11.31
C ALA A 253 -23.10 -10.83 -10.15
N MET A 254 -23.10 -10.12 -9.02
CA MET A 254 -23.97 -10.44 -7.88
C MET A 254 -25.45 -10.40 -8.27
N TYR A 255 -25.92 -9.32 -8.91
CA TYR A 255 -27.31 -9.23 -9.37
C TYR A 255 -27.68 -10.31 -10.39
N GLN A 256 -26.78 -10.63 -11.32
CA GLN A 256 -27.08 -11.56 -12.43
C GLN A 256 -27.09 -13.03 -12.00
N ASN A 257 -26.40 -13.36 -10.90
CA ASN A 257 -26.36 -14.72 -10.34
C ASN A 257 -27.55 -15.01 -9.41
N GLY A 258 -28.52 -14.10 -9.33
CA GLY A 258 -29.74 -14.30 -8.53
C GLY A 258 -29.51 -14.14 -7.03
N ASN A 259 -28.46 -13.44 -6.62
CA ASN A 259 -28.34 -13.02 -5.22
C ASN A 259 -29.55 -12.14 -4.85
N PRO A 260 -30.11 -12.29 -3.64
CA PRO A 260 -31.15 -11.38 -3.17
C PRO A 260 -30.72 -9.92 -3.31
N ASP A 261 -31.66 -9.05 -3.69
CA ASP A 261 -31.39 -7.61 -3.84
C ASP A 261 -30.87 -7.00 -2.53
N GLU A 262 -31.40 -7.49 -1.39
CA GLU A 262 -30.99 -7.10 -0.05
C GLU A 262 -29.53 -7.47 0.25
N ASP A 263 -29.12 -8.71 -0.04
CA ASP A 263 -27.75 -9.18 0.20
C ASP A 263 -26.74 -8.40 -0.65
N THR A 264 -27.11 -8.10 -1.90
CA THR A 264 -26.28 -7.28 -2.80
C THR A 264 -26.18 -5.84 -2.30
N ARG A 265 -27.27 -5.31 -1.74
CA ARG A 265 -27.31 -3.96 -1.16
C ARG A 265 -26.50 -3.86 0.13
N GLU A 266 -26.56 -4.85 1.00
CA GLU A 266 -25.72 -4.89 2.22
C GLU A 266 -24.24 -5.04 1.87
N TRP A 267 -23.91 -5.84 0.85
CA TRP A 267 -22.56 -5.95 0.32
C TRP A 267 -22.05 -4.61 -0.25
N SER A 268 -22.90 -3.89 -1.00
CA SER A 268 -22.56 -2.58 -1.58
C SER A 268 -22.41 -1.50 -0.50
N LEU A 269 -23.31 -1.48 0.49
CA LEU A 269 -23.26 -0.61 1.67
C LEU A 269 -21.93 -0.77 2.41
N PHE A 270 -21.50 -2.00 2.65
CA PHE A 270 -20.20 -2.28 3.25
C PHE A 270 -19.06 -1.70 2.40
N ALA A 271 -19.00 -2.02 1.10
CA ALA A 271 -17.93 -1.56 0.23
C ALA A 271 -17.82 -0.03 0.22
N PHE A 272 -18.95 0.66 0.03
CA PHE A 272 -18.99 2.11 -0.03
C PHE A 272 -18.69 2.78 1.32
N SER A 273 -19.16 2.21 2.44
CA SER A 273 -18.82 2.75 3.77
C SER A 273 -17.31 2.72 4.00
N LYS A 274 -16.61 1.66 3.60
CA LYS A 274 -15.15 1.56 3.71
C LYS A 274 -14.43 2.56 2.82
N MET A 275 -14.95 2.85 1.62
CA MET A 275 -14.41 3.92 0.78
C MET A 275 -14.58 5.30 1.42
N VAL A 276 -15.74 5.58 2.06
CA VAL A 276 -16.00 6.85 2.76
C VAL A 276 -15.08 6.98 3.98
N GLU A 277 -14.95 5.95 4.81
CA GLU A 277 -14.03 5.93 5.95
C GLU A 277 -12.57 6.15 5.53
N ASP A 278 -12.17 5.65 4.35
CA ASP A 278 -10.84 5.91 3.78
C ASP A 278 -10.65 7.36 3.37
N GLN A 279 -11.67 7.99 2.77
CA GLN A 279 -11.61 9.40 2.44
C GLN A 279 -11.59 10.29 3.68
N MET A 280 -12.35 9.96 4.72
CA MET A 280 -12.31 10.68 5.99
C MET A 280 -10.89 10.66 6.60
N ASP A 281 -10.25 9.49 6.67
CA ASP A 281 -8.86 9.38 7.14
C ASP A 281 -7.89 10.19 6.25
N PHE A 282 -8.09 10.17 4.94
CA PHE A 282 -7.29 10.99 4.02
C PHE A 282 -7.43 12.49 4.30
N PHE A 283 -8.64 13.01 4.53
CA PHE A 283 -8.86 14.41 4.88
C PHE A 283 -8.21 14.81 6.20
N GLU A 284 -8.27 13.94 7.21
CA GLU A 284 -7.55 14.17 8.47
C GLU A 284 -6.04 14.18 8.26
N CYS A 285 -5.51 13.27 7.43
CA CYS A 285 -4.09 13.26 7.07
C CYS A 285 -3.67 14.52 6.31
N LEU A 286 -4.53 15.09 5.45
CA LEU A 286 -4.25 16.36 4.77
C LEU A 286 -4.02 17.48 5.78
N LYS A 287 -4.90 17.61 6.78
CA LYS A 287 -4.77 18.62 7.86
C LYS A 287 -3.48 18.46 8.66
N ILE A 288 -3.02 17.22 8.86
CA ILE A 288 -1.72 16.94 9.51
C ILE A 288 -0.57 17.40 8.62
N CYS A 289 -0.58 17.01 7.34
CA CYS A 289 0.50 17.29 6.41
C CYS A 289 0.62 18.78 6.06
N GLU A 290 -0.51 19.49 5.95
CA GLU A 290 -0.56 20.94 5.70
C GLU A 290 0.17 21.75 6.81
N LYS A 291 0.11 21.26 8.05
CA LYS A 291 0.76 21.89 9.22
C LYS A 291 2.19 21.42 9.46
N THR A 292 2.65 20.41 8.72
CA THR A 292 3.97 19.82 8.92
C THR A 292 5.00 20.56 8.09
N GLU A 293 6.12 20.96 8.72
CA GLU A 293 7.19 21.66 8.03
C GLU A 293 7.80 20.79 6.91
N THR A 294 8.02 21.41 5.75
CA THR A 294 8.71 20.79 4.61
C THR A 294 10.11 21.38 4.50
N PHE A 295 11.02 20.63 3.87
CA PHE A 295 12.41 21.06 3.67
C PHE A 295 12.84 20.89 2.20
N PRO A 296 13.71 21.78 1.70
CA PRO A 296 14.19 21.70 0.32
C PRO A 296 15.26 20.60 0.17
N ILE A 297 15.17 19.84 -0.91
CA ILE A 297 16.16 18.85 -1.33
C ILE A 297 16.70 19.27 -2.69
N GLN A 298 18.02 19.42 -2.78
CA GLN A 298 18.71 19.72 -4.03
C GLN A 298 18.96 18.40 -4.79
N THR A 299 18.61 18.39 -6.08
CA THR A 299 18.81 17.26 -6.98
C THR A 299 19.11 17.76 -8.39
N ARG A 300 19.58 16.86 -9.27
CA ARG A 300 19.64 17.11 -10.71
C ARG A 300 18.71 16.16 -11.42
N VAL A 301 17.77 16.72 -12.18
CA VAL A 301 16.89 15.96 -13.06
C VAL A 301 17.30 16.28 -14.50
N TRP A 302 17.74 15.25 -15.22
CA TRP A 302 18.24 15.38 -16.60
C TRP A 302 19.34 16.46 -16.77
N GLY A 303 20.27 16.51 -15.82
CA GLY A 303 21.41 17.44 -15.85
C GLY A 303 21.07 18.89 -15.46
N LYS A 304 19.83 19.19 -15.07
CA LYS A 304 19.42 20.51 -14.57
C LYS A 304 19.22 20.48 -13.06
N ASP A 305 19.75 21.49 -12.39
CA ASP A 305 19.52 21.70 -10.97
C ASP A 305 18.02 21.90 -10.71
N LYS A 306 17.50 21.15 -9.74
CA LYS A 306 16.11 21.18 -9.32
C LYS A 306 16.05 21.11 -7.80
N VAL A 307 15.13 21.88 -7.22
CA VAL A 307 14.77 21.76 -5.81
C VAL A 307 13.44 21.02 -5.72
N ILE A 308 13.42 19.94 -4.95
CA ILE A 308 12.20 19.19 -4.63
C ILE A 308 11.91 19.33 -3.14
N ARG A 309 10.69 19.01 -2.71
CA ARG A 309 10.28 19.09 -1.30
C ARG A 309 10.34 17.73 -0.63
N GLY A 310 11.00 17.71 0.53
CA GLY A 310 10.96 16.64 1.50
C GLY A 310 9.98 16.95 2.63
N ILE A 311 9.35 15.92 3.19
CA ILE A 311 8.53 16.02 4.40
C ILE A 311 8.75 14.79 5.29
N ILE A 312 8.77 15.01 6.60
CA ILE A 312 8.81 13.94 7.61
C ILE A 312 7.50 13.97 8.37
N VAL A 313 6.74 12.89 8.31
CA VAL A 313 5.44 12.74 8.95
C VAL A 313 5.51 11.58 9.94
N GLN A 314 4.86 11.73 11.09
CA GLN A 314 4.82 10.70 12.13
C GLN A 314 3.40 10.15 12.29
N GLY A 315 3.30 8.84 12.47
CA GLY A 315 2.06 8.13 12.79
C GLY A 315 1.78 6.96 11.85
N ASP A 316 0.85 6.11 12.25
CA ASP A 316 0.56 4.85 11.55
C ASP A 316 -0.54 4.97 10.50
N ARG A 317 -1.18 6.14 10.40
CA ARG A 317 -2.32 6.37 9.51
C ARG A 317 -2.03 5.90 8.08
N PRO A 318 -2.91 5.06 7.48
CA PRO A 318 -2.68 4.48 6.16
C PRO A 318 -2.53 5.53 5.06
N ASN A 319 -3.31 6.62 5.12
CA ASN A 319 -3.32 7.65 4.10
C ASN A 319 -2.25 8.73 4.26
N LEU A 320 -1.40 8.66 5.29
CA LEU A 320 -0.44 9.71 5.60
C LEU A 320 0.57 9.94 4.46
N LEU A 321 1.11 8.86 3.87
CA LEU A 321 2.01 8.96 2.71
C LEU A 321 1.33 9.60 1.49
N LYS A 322 0.05 9.27 1.26
CA LYS A 322 -0.73 9.82 0.14
C LYS A 322 -1.04 11.30 0.36
N ALA A 323 -1.40 11.68 1.58
CA ALA A 323 -1.68 13.06 1.96
C ALA A 323 -0.41 13.94 1.90
N ALA A 324 0.73 13.42 2.35
CA ALA A 324 2.01 14.13 2.32
C ALA A 324 2.42 14.55 0.91
N ARG A 325 2.11 13.74 -0.11
CA ARG A 325 2.38 14.05 -1.53
C ARG A 325 1.30 14.90 -2.19
N HIS A 326 0.13 15.02 -1.58
CA HIS A 326 -0.99 15.74 -2.19
C HIS A 326 -0.74 17.26 -2.14
N LYS A 327 -1.19 17.98 -3.18
CA LYS A 327 -1.04 19.45 -3.31
C LYS A 327 -1.64 20.26 -2.16
N ASN A 328 -2.71 19.74 -1.52
CA ASN A 328 -3.35 20.37 -0.36
C ASN A 328 -2.82 19.79 0.98
N GLY A 329 -1.77 18.97 0.93
CA GLY A 329 -1.08 18.45 2.11
C GLY A 329 0.32 19.03 2.15
N GLY A 330 1.34 18.17 2.00
CA GLY A 330 2.74 18.60 1.99
C GLY A 330 3.29 18.96 0.60
N ASP A 331 2.59 18.60 -0.48
CA ASP A 331 3.06 18.71 -1.87
C ASP A 331 4.52 18.23 -2.04
N ALA A 332 4.86 17.17 -1.30
CA ALA A 332 6.22 16.67 -1.15
C ALA A 332 6.52 15.58 -2.18
N GLN A 333 7.73 15.61 -2.73
CA GLN A 333 8.24 14.62 -3.67
C GLN A 333 9.01 13.51 -2.95
N VAL A 334 9.48 13.76 -1.73
CA VAL A 334 10.14 12.76 -0.88
C VAL A 334 9.46 12.77 0.48
N VAL A 335 8.99 11.60 0.93
CA VAL A 335 8.27 11.46 2.20
C VAL A 335 8.99 10.45 3.08
N ILE A 336 9.25 10.82 4.33
CA ILE A 336 9.57 9.88 5.40
C ILE A 336 8.33 9.73 6.27
N LYS A 337 7.77 8.52 6.36
CA LYS A 337 6.76 8.15 7.35
C LYS A 337 7.44 7.41 8.51
N LEU A 338 7.36 7.99 9.71
CA LEU A 338 7.81 7.36 10.95
C LEU A 338 6.62 6.66 11.61
N GLY A 339 6.57 5.34 11.55
CA GLY A 339 5.51 4.50 12.12
C GLY A 339 5.96 3.74 13.36
N SER A 340 5.01 3.15 14.08
CA SER A 340 5.27 2.29 15.24
C SER A 340 5.88 0.94 14.87
N SER A 341 5.54 0.41 13.69
CA SER A 341 6.05 -0.86 13.16
C SER A 341 7.29 -0.71 12.26
N GLY A 342 7.74 0.52 12.00
CA GLY A 342 8.87 0.80 11.13
C GLY A 342 8.78 2.13 10.40
N ASN A 343 9.84 2.45 9.67
CA ASN A 343 9.92 3.69 8.89
C ASN A 343 9.83 3.38 7.39
N VAL A 344 9.19 4.27 6.66
CA VAL A 344 9.11 4.19 5.19
C VAL A 344 9.64 5.47 4.59
N ILE A 345 10.58 5.33 3.66
CA ILE A 345 11.02 6.42 2.78
C ILE A 345 10.44 6.15 1.40
N GLN A 346 9.77 7.14 0.81
CA GLN A 346 9.17 7.02 -0.51
C GLN A 346 9.44 8.25 -1.36
N VAL A 347 9.78 8.01 -2.62
CA VAL A 347 9.85 9.06 -3.66
C VAL A 347 8.55 9.06 -4.47
N ASP A 348 8.09 10.24 -4.83
CA ASP A 348 7.03 10.43 -5.81
C ASP A 348 7.54 10.06 -7.20
N GLN A 349 6.97 9.00 -7.77
CA GLN A 349 7.30 8.53 -9.12
C GLN A 349 6.90 9.52 -10.21
N GLY A 350 6.09 10.53 -9.88
CA GLY A 350 5.81 11.67 -10.75
C GLY A 350 7.03 12.57 -11.02
N VAL A 351 8.16 12.36 -10.33
CA VAL A 351 9.41 13.08 -10.58
C VAL A 351 10.42 12.18 -11.30
N PRO A 352 10.62 12.38 -12.62
CA PRO A 352 11.50 11.52 -13.38
C PRO A 352 12.96 11.62 -12.92
N GLY A 353 13.67 10.49 -12.98
CA GLY A 353 15.12 10.44 -12.77
C GLY A 353 15.59 10.48 -11.31
N ILE A 354 14.67 10.51 -10.35
CA ILE A 354 15.00 10.45 -8.92
C ILE A 354 14.94 9.01 -8.45
N THR A 355 16.00 8.53 -7.78
CA THR A 355 16.09 7.16 -7.25
C THR A 355 16.57 7.17 -5.81
N LEU A 356 16.18 6.16 -5.04
CA LEU A 356 16.64 5.97 -3.66
C LEU A 356 17.99 5.24 -3.56
N ARG A 357 18.69 4.92 -4.66
CA ARG A 357 19.93 4.12 -4.60
C ARG A 357 20.99 4.70 -3.68
N TRP A 358 21.24 6.00 -3.78
CA TRP A 358 22.21 6.70 -2.93
C TRP A 358 21.71 6.82 -1.49
N VAL A 359 20.43 7.13 -1.30
CA VAL A 359 19.79 7.14 0.03
C VAL A 359 19.91 5.78 0.72
N ALA A 360 19.62 4.68 0.01
CA ALA A 360 19.75 3.32 0.50
C ALA A 360 21.19 2.99 0.88
N ARG A 361 22.15 3.39 0.04
CA ARG A 361 23.59 3.22 0.31
C ARG A 361 24.02 3.96 1.58
N MET A 362 23.63 5.22 1.73
CA MET A 362 23.99 6.06 2.88
C MET A 362 23.39 5.54 4.17
N ILE A 363 22.10 5.18 4.17
CA ILE A 363 21.41 4.61 5.33
C ILE A 363 22.05 3.29 5.75
N ARG A 364 22.27 2.37 4.81
CA ARG A 364 22.90 1.09 5.14
C ARG A 364 24.33 1.27 5.61
N TRP A 365 25.09 2.20 5.02
CA TRP A 365 26.40 2.55 5.55
C TRP A 365 26.30 3.08 6.98
N TYR A 366 25.30 3.92 7.28
CA TYR A 366 25.08 4.47 8.62
C TYR A 366 24.82 3.36 9.66
N GLU A 367 24.12 2.30 9.28
CA GLU A 367 23.81 1.13 10.11
C GLU A 367 24.98 0.14 10.30
N LEU A 368 25.96 0.13 9.39
CA LEU A 368 27.09 -0.79 9.52
C LEU A 368 27.84 -0.55 10.85
N PRO A 369 28.32 -1.61 11.53
CA PRO A 369 29.08 -1.47 12.76
C PRO A 369 30.34 -0.62 12.58
N LYS A 370 30.51 0.37 13.46
CA LYS A 370 31.66 1.28 13.47
C LYS A 370 32.33 1.28 14.84
N ASP A 371 33.61 1.58 14.88
CA ASP A 371 34.31 1.88 16.12
C ASP A 371 33.90 3.26 16.67
N ARG A 372 34.44 3.62 17.84
CA ARG A 372 34.19 4.93 18.48
C ARG A 372 34.65 6.14 17.66
N PHE A 373 35.44 5.93 16.60
CA PHE A 373 35.96 6.95 15.71
C PHE A 373 35.20 6.99 14.37
N GLY A 374 34.19 6.13 14.19
CA GLY A 374 33.40 6.06 12.96
C GLY A 374 34.04 5.21 11.85
N LYS A 375 35.14 4.50 12.11
CA LYS A 375 35.75 3.56 11.16
C LYS A 375 34.92 2.27 11.14
N LEU A 376 34.65 1.74 9.95
CA LEU A 376 33.95 0.45 9.81
C LEU A 376 34.75 -0.65 10.50
N LEU A 377 34.05 -1.49 11.28
CA LEU A 377 34.66 -2.67 11.90
C LEU A 377 34.88 -3.80 10.88
N ASP A 378 34.14 -3.76 9.78
CA ASP A 378 34.13 -4.76 8.72
C ASP A 378 34.68 -4.17 7.43
N ASN A 379 35.96 -4.45 7.16
CA ASN A 379 36.69 -3.93 6.00
C ASN A 379 36.35 -4.65 4.68
N ASP A 380 35.66 -5.80 4.75
CA ASP A 380 35.34 -6.64 3.58
C ASP A 380 33.97 -6.28 2.98
N THR A 381 33.31 -5.24 3.49
CA THR A 381 32.02 -4.80 2.96
C THR A 381 32.21 -4.06 1.63
N ASP A 382 31.71 -4.64 0.53
CA ASP A 382 31.56 -3.89 -0.71
C ASP A 382 30.57 -2.73 -0.49
N LEU A 383 31.08 -1.51 -0.53
CA LEU A 383 30.26 -0.32 -0.30
C LEU A 383 29.30 -0.02 -1.45
N GLN A 384 29.54 -0.58 -2.65
CA GLN A 384 28.64 -0.40 -3.79
C GLN A 384 27.40 -1.28 -3.64
N SER A 385 27.54 -2.50 -3.11
CA SER A 385 26.41 -3.43 -2.89
C SER A 385 25.35 -2.87 -1.94
N LEU A 386 25.69 -1.91 -1.07
CA LEU A 386 24.73 -1.25 -0.19
C LEU A 386 23.62 -0.50 -0.96
N SER A 387 23.86 -0.13 -2.23
CA SER A 387 22.85 0.52 -3.09
C SER A 387 21.86 -0.45 -3.74
N ASN A 388 22.11 -1.76 -3.65
CA ASN A 388 21.35 -2.76 -4.38
C ASN A 388 19.90 -2.87 -3.88
N PRO A 389 18.93 -3.14 -4.77
CA PRO A 389 17.56 -3.50 -4.37
C PRO A 389 17.52 -4.75 -3.50
N GLY A 390 16.41 -4.95 -2.79
CA GLY A 390 16.22 -6.08 -1.87
C GLY A 390 16.81 -5.82 -0.49
N THR A 391 17.17 -6.88 0.23
CA THR A 391 17.77 -6.83 1.57
C THR A 391 19.29 -6.99 1.46
N HIS A 392 20.05 -6.23 2.27
CA HIS A 392 21.50 -6.40 2.33
C HIS A 392 21.88 -7.37 3.47
N PRO A 393 22.76 -8.38 3.25
CA PRO A 393 23.06 -9.40 4.27
C PRO A 393 23.54 -8.85 5.62
N LYS A 394 24.29 -7.74 5.60
CA LYS A 394 24.82 -7.07 6.80
C LYS A 394 23.88 -6.04 7.42
N VAL A 395 22.79 -5.67 6.73
CA VAL A 395 21.81 -4.65 7.18
C VAL A 395 20.41 -5.15 6.82
N GLN A 396 19.99 -6.21 7.49
CA GLN A 396 18.77 -6.96 7.13
C GLN A 396 17.48 -6.21 7.47
N ASN A 397 17.58 -5.19 8.33
CA ASN A 397 16.46 -4.36 8.77
C ASN A 397 15.89 -3.48 7.65
N TRP A 398 16.67 -3.26 6.58
CA TRP A 398 16.35 -2.32 5.52
C TRP A 398 16.14 -2.99 4.15
N TYR A 399 14.91 -2.92 3.63
CA TYR A 399 14.51 -3.50 2.34
C TYR A 399 14.23 -2.41 1.29
N TYR A 400 14.95 -2.45 0.16
CA TYR A 400 14.80 -1.48 -0.94
C TYR A 400 13.97 -2.05 -2.10
N PHE A 401 12.76 -1.54 -2.24
CA PHE A 401 11.87 -1.86 -3.35
C PHE A 401 12.04 -0.85 -4.49
N ALA A 402 12.96 -1.16 -5.41
CA ALA A 402 13.32 -0.26 -6.52
C ALA A 402 12.15 0.06 -7.46
N LYS A 403 11.27 -0.91 -7.77
CA LYS A 403 10.12 -0.70 -8.67
C LYS A 403 9.15 0.37 -8.14
N GLY A 404 9.02 0.49 -6.81
CA GLY A 404 8.19 1.49 -6.15
C GLY A 404 8.93 2.73 -5.66
N GLU A 405 10.27 2.77 -5.80
CA GLU A 405 11.15 3.72 -5.10
C GLU A 405 10.74 3.91 -3.63
N GLN A 406 10.66 2.78 -2.92
CA GLN A 406 10.34 2.71 -1.50
C GLN A 406 11.46 1.99 -0.74
N PHE A 407 11.79 2.51 0.44
CA PHE A 407 12.79 1.93 1.32
C PHE A 407 12.21 1.76 2.73
N PHE A 408 12.18 0.53 3.19
CA PHE A 408 11.49 0.12 4.41
C PHE A 408 12.50 -0.22 5.49
N ASN A 409 12.29 0.28 6.72
CA ASN A 409 13.03 -0.10 7.91
C ASN A 409 12.12 -0.90 8.84
N GLY A 410 12.16 -2.21 8.67
CA GLY A 410 11.12 -3.13 9.14
C GLY A 410 9.77 -2.89 8.45
N CYS A 411 9.02 -3.96 8.23
CA CYS A 411 7.62 -3.90 7.82
C CYS A 411 6.91 -5.23 8.13
N ASP A 412 5.58 -5.23 8.16
CA ASP A 412 4.81 -6.46 8.43
C ASP A 412 5.03 -7.57 7.40
N THR A 413 5.53 -7.22 6.21
CA THR A 413 5.86 -8.16 5.12
C THR A 413 7.32 -8.60 5.10
N HIS A 414 8.21 -7.95 5.87
CA HIS A 414 9.63 -8.32 5.99
C HIS A 414 10.02 -8.34 7.47
N SER A 415 10.26 -9.54 8.00
CA SER A 415 10.37 -9.94 9.42
C SER A 415 11.49 -9.27 10.26
N ALA A 416 12.09 -8.19 9.80
CA ALA A 416 13.20 -7.55 10.47
C ALA A 416 12.70 -6.44 11.40
N THR A 417 13.19 -6.46 12.64
CA THR A 417 12.90 -5.41 13.63
C THR A 417 13.43 -4.07 13.14
N PRO A 418 12.64 -2.98 13.14
CA PRO A 418 13.14 -1.67 12.75
C PRO A 418 14.33 -1.22 13.60
N THR A 419 15.35 -0.64 12.96
CA THR A 419 16.44 0.07 13.65
C THR A 419 16.03 1.52 13.93
N ARG A 420 16.76 2.20 14.84
CA ARG A 420 16.50 3.60 15.20
C ARG A 420 17.60 4.51 14.66
N ILE A 421 17.44 4.98 13.43
CA ILE A 421 18.22 6.12 12.92
C ILE A 421 17.57 7.42 13.41
N HIS A 422 18.38 8.34 13.92
CA HIS A 422 17.90 9.64 14.37
C HIS A 422 17.31 10.44 13.19
N VAL A 423 16.19 11.14 13.41
CA VAL A 423 15.46 11.88 12.37
C VAL A 423 16.36 12.89 11.63
N TRP A 424 17.22 13.61 12.36
CA TRP A 424 18.21 14.53 11.76
C TRP A 424 19.19 13.84 10.80
N ALA A 425 19.62 12.60 11.10
CA ALA A 425 20.50 11.87 10.20
C ALA A 425 19.77 11.44 8.93
N LEU A 426 18.49 11.03 9.04
CA LEU A 426 17.65 10.75 7.87
C LEU A 426 17.46 12.01 7.01
N GLN A 427 17.14 13.15 7.64
CA GLN A 427 16.98 14.42 6.94
C GLN A 427 18.27 14.83 6.22
N GLU A 428 19.42 14.72 6.88
CA GLU A 428 20.72 14.97 6.26
C GLU A 428 20.93 14.05 5.06
N ILE A 429 20.76 12.73 5.22
CA ILE A 429 20.89 11.77 4.11
C ILE A 429 20.02 12.17 2.91
N LEU A 430 18.76 12.56 3.14
CA LEU A 430 17.90 13.00 2.04
C LEU A 430 18.38 14.28 1.36
N MET A 431 19.04 15.19 2.08
CA MET A 431 19.59 16.42 1.49
C MET A 431 20.82 16.17 0.59
N PHE A 432 21.47 15.02 0.70
CA PHE A 432 22.63 14.65 -0.12
C PHE A 432 22.36 13.50 -1.11
N GLY A 433 21.42 12.61 -0.78
CA GLY A 433 21.22 11.32 -1.45
C GLY A 433 20.51 11.35 -2.80
N PHE A 434 20.13 12.52 -3.32
CA PHE A 434 19.48 12.65 -4.63
C PHE A 434 20.32 13.40 -5.67
N ASP A 435 21.58 13.69 -5.36
CA ASP A 435 22.55 14.22 -6.30
C ASP A 435 23.88 13.46 -6.15
N GLY A 436 24.46 13.04 -7.27
CA GLY A 436 25.67 12.21 -7.25
C GLY A 436 26.87 12.92 -6.62
N ASP A 437 27.08 14.20 -6.91
CA ASP A 437 28.22 14.96 -6.39
C ASP A 437 28.05 15.20 -4.89
N LEU A 438 26.85 15.61 -4.47
CA LEU A 438 26.51 15.76 -3.05
C LEU A 438 26.65 14.42 -2.32
N SER A 439 26.23 13.32 -2.94
CA SER A 439 26.37 11.99 -2.35
C SER A 439 27.82 11.61 -2.10
N TRP A 440 28.71 11.89 -3.05
CA TRP A 440 30.14 11.69 -2.89
C TRP A 440 30.75 12.57 -1.81
N GLU A 441 30.36 13.85 -1.74
CA GLU A 441 30.82 14.75 -0.67
C GLU A 441 30.39 14.26 0.71
N TRP A 442 29.17 13.74 0.85
CA TRP A 442 28.70 13.14 2.09
C TRP A 442 29.60 11.97 2.53
N PHE A 443 29.96 11.07 1.60
CA PHE A 443 30.88 9.98 1.90
C PHE A 443 32.29 10.45 2.25
N LYS A 444 32.83 11.51 1.65
CA LYS A 444 34.14 12.06 2.06
C LYS A 444 34.15 12.57 3.50
N ILE A 445 33.03 13.11 3.96
CA ILE A 445 32.88 13.62 5.33
C ILE A 445 32.75 12.46 6.33
N HIS A 446 32.01 11.41 5.96
CA HIS A 446 31.63 10.32 6.87
C HIS A 446 32.52 9.08 6.78
N GLN A 447 33.24 8.88 5.67
CA GLN A 447 34.28 7.87 5.47
C GLN A 447 35.65 8.55 5.36
N PRO A 448 36.25 9.03 6.47
CA PRO A 448 37.59 9.58 6.41
C PRO A 448 38.56 8.47 5.97
N SER A 449 39.19 8.64 4.82
CA SER A 449 40.36 7.84 4.44
C SER A 449 41.49 8.08 5.45
N GLU A 450 42.43 7.13 5.57
CA GLU A 450 43.62 7.30 6.43
C GLU A 450 44.49 8.53 6.07
N GLN A 451 44.22 9.17 4.92
CA GLN A 451 44.87 10.40 4.46
C GLN A 451 43.99 11.67 4.59
N SER A 452 42.75 11.54 5.07
CA SER A 452 41.84 12.66 5.26
C SER A 452 41.90 13.13 6.71
N HIS A 453 42.71 14.15 7.00
CA HIS A 453 42.59 14.88 8.26
C HIS A 453 41.19 15.49 8.33
N TYR A 454 40.32 14.89 9.16
CA TYR A 454 39.04 15.46 9.55
C TYR A 454 39.27 16.91 10.00
N ASN A 455 38.81 17.86 9.19
CA ASN A 455 38.93 19.29 9.48
C ASN A 455 37.53 19.86 9.73
N PRO A 456 37.13 20.02 11.01
CA PRO A 456 35.82 20.55 11.39
C PRO A 456 35.50 21.90 10.72
N ARG A 457 36.52 22.72 10.43
CA ARG A 457 36.36 24.03 9.78
C ARG A 457 35.93 23.93 8.32
N ARG A 458 36.21 22.81 7.64
CA ARG A 458 35.78 22.56 6.25
C ARG A 458 34.29 22.21 6.20
N THR A 459 33.82 21.38 7.13
CA THR A 459 32.40 21.03 7.32
C THR A 459 31.56 22.24 7.74
N ILE A 460 32.10 23.10 8.62
CA ILE A 460 31.48 24.38 9.01
C ILE A 460 31.44 25.37 7.83
N LYS A 461 32.49 25.44 7.00
CA LYS A 461 32.49 26.29 5.79
C LYS A 461 31.52 25.82 4.71
N ILE A 462 31.34 24.50 4.54
CA ILE A 462 30.34 23.93 3.61
C ILE A 462 28.93 24.20 4.15
N ARG A 463 28.70 24.07 5.46
CA ARG A 463 27.43 24.46 6.10
C ARG A 463 27.17 25.97 5.95
N ALA A 464 28.14 26.84 6.23
CA ALA A 464 27.99 28.30 6.17
C ALA A 464 27.78 28.86 4.76
N LYS A 465 28.59 28.44 3.75
CA LYS A 465 28.38 28.84 2.34
C LYS A 465 27.04 28.37 1.77
N ARG A 466 26.46 27.32 2.36
CA ARG A 466 25.22 26.71 1.90
C ARG A 466 24.01 27.31 2.61
N THR A 467 24.13 27.72 3.87
CA THR A 467 23.16 28.61 4.53
C THR A 467 23.08 29.92 3.74
N GLU A 468 24.19 30.54 3.32
CA GLU A 468 24.17 31.75 2.46
C GLU A 468 23.43 31.52 1.12
N ARG A 469 23.69 30.41 0.41
CA ARG A 469 22.95 30.07 -0.83
C ARG A 469 21.48 29.72 -0.61
N LEU A 470 21.13 29.12 0.53
CA LEU A 470 19.74 28.87 0.93
C LEU A 470 19.04 30.19 1.23
N THR A 471 19.67 31.12 1.95
CA THR A 471 19.11 32.44 2.26
C THR A 471 18.96 33.32 1.00
N GLU A 472 19.89 33.26 0.05
CA GLU A 472 19.77 33.98 -1.24
C GLU A 472 18.65 33.47 -2.16
N HIS A 473 18.27 32.19 -2.06
CA HIS A 473 17.14 31.63 -2.84
C HIS A 473 15.80 31.68 -2.10
N LEU A 474 15.80 31.70 -0.76
CA LEU A 474 14.58 31.84 0.06
C LEU A 474 14.06 33.28 0.15
N LEU A 475 14.87 34.28 -0.21
CA LEU A 475 14.46 35.70 -0.27
C LEU A 475 13.94 36.16 -1.63
N LYS A 476 13.79 35.25 -2.61
CA LYS A 476 13.01 35.58 -3.81
C LYS A 476 11.54 35.32 -3.50
N PRO A 477 10.67 36.34 -3.45
CA PRO A 477 9.24 36.11 -3.32
C PRO A 477 8.79 35.20 -4.45
N ALA A 478 7.83 34.32 -4.14
CA ALA A 478 7.17 33.49 -5.14
C ALA A 478 6.72 34.36 -6.33
N PRO A 479 6.78 33.87 -7.58
CA PRO A 479 6.21 34.61 -8.70
C PRO A 479 4.76 34.92 -8.37
N GLU A 480 4.42 36.21 -8.37
CA GLU A 480 3.08 36.71 -8.10
C GLU A 480 2.08 35.90 -8.93
N LYS A 481 1.01 35.43 -8.27
CA LYS A 481 -0.15 34.89 -8.96
C LYS A 481 -0.60 35.96 -9.93
N SER A 482 -0.63 35.64 -11.22
CA SER A 482 -1.26 36.51 -12.21
C SER A 482 -2.75 36.59 -11.87
N ASP A 483 -3.15 37.66 -11.20
CA ASP A 483 -4.54 37.97 -10.93
C ASP A 483 -5.27 38.15 -12.26
N ARG A 484 -6.20 37.22 -12.53
CA ARG A 484 -7.31 37.53 -13.43
C ARG A 484 -8.23 38.44 -12.65
N THR A 485 -8.22 39.70 -13.05
CA THR A 485 -9.19 40.72 -12.66
C THR A 485 -10.62 40.20 -12.82
N VAL A 486 -11.32 40.07 -11.70
CA VAL A 486 -12.78 40.18 -11.66
C VAL A 486 -13.05 41.38 -10.76
N GLN A 487 -13.58 42.43 -11.38
CA GLN A 487 -14.14 43.57 -10.68
C GLN A 487 -15.36 43.08 -9.92
N ASP A 488 -15.43 43.34 -8.60
CA ASP A 488 -16.71 43.66 -7.97
C ASP A 488 -16.50 44.36 -6.61
N GLU A 489 -16.94 45.60 -6.63
CA GLU A 489 -17.57 46.45 -5.61
C GLU A 489 -17.21 46.30 -4.11
N GLY A 490 -16.83 47.44 -3.55
CA GLY A 490 -16.29 47.60 -2.22
C GLY A 490 -17.28 47.35 -1.08
N ILE A 491 -16.74 46.81 0.01
CA ILE A 491 -17.27 46.97 1.35
C ILE A 491 -16.08 47.35 2.25
N GLN A 492 -16.12 48.56 2.82
CA GLN A 492 -15.21 48.99 3.87
C GLN A 492 -15.58 48.29 5.18
N ILE A 493 -14.60 47.67 5.86
CA ILE A 493 -14.69 47.37 7.28
C ILE A 493 -13.37 47.82 7.93
N GLU A 494 -13.51 48.69 8.92
CA GLU A 494 -12.44 49.35 9.67
C GLU A 494 -11.57 48.35 10.46
N ALA A 495 -10.27 48.63 10.50
CA ALA A 495 -9.28 47.86 11.24
C ALA A 495 -9.35 48.18 12.74
N ILE A 496 -9.56 47.15 13.57
CA ILE A 496 -9.36 47.22 15.02
C ILE A 496 -7.91 46.79 15.30
N ALA A 497 -7.13 47.69 15.92
CA ALA A 497 -5.75 47.43 16.34
C ALA A 497 -5.69 46.48 17.56
N PRO A 498 -4.65 45.63 17.68
CA PRO A 498 -4.45 44.77 18.84
C PRO A 498 -3.91 45.57 20.05
N PRO A 499 -4.30 45.23 21.29
CA PRO A 499 -3.78 45.89 22.49
C PRO A 499 -2.38 45.38 22.88
N ASP A 500 -1.57 46.34 23.33
CA ASP A 500 -0.17 46.29 23.78
C ASP A 500 0.05 45.38 25.01
N GLU A 501 1.12 44.59 24.95
CA GLU A 501 1.68 43.76 26.02
C GLU A 501 2.48 44.61 27.02
N ARG A 502 1.87 45.09 28.10
CA ARG A 502 2.61 45.55 29.28
C ARG A 502 1.91 45.24 30.59
N GLY A 503 2.51 44.31 31.34
CA GLY A 503 2.54 44.28 32.80
C GLY A 503 1.33 43.67 33.50
N LEU A 504 1.54 42.59 34.24
CA LEU A 504 1.60 42.65 35.70
C LEU A 504 1.90 41.28 36.31
N GLU A 505 2.85 41.31 37.21
CA GLU A 505 3.31 40.24 38.09
C GLU A 505 2.26 39.86 39.14
N GLN A 506 2.36 38.60 39.60
CA GLN A 506 2.12 38.06 40.95
C GLN A 506 1.04 38.67 41.86
N GLU A 507 0.09 37.81 42.28
CA GLU A 507 -0.39 37.55 43.66
C GLU A 507 -1.41 36.39 43.55
N VAL A 508 -1.16 35.15 43.98
CA VAL A 508 -1.10 34.59 45.34
C VAL A 508 -2.36 34.83 46.19
N PHE A 509 -3.02 33.70 46.51
CA PHE A 509 -3.88 33.39 47.67
C PHE A 509 -5.43 33.53 47.63
N GLN A 510 -6.05 32.38 47.93
CA GLN A 510 -7.21 32.13 48.81
C GLN A 510 -8.66 32.27 48.28
N GLY A 511 -9.23 31.11 47.95
CA GLY A 511 -10.36 30.50 48.70
C GLY A 511 -11.73 31.18 48.72
N LYS A 512 -12.69 30.56 48.04
CA LYS A 512 -13.90 29.95 48.64
C LYS A 512 -14.59 29.03 47.64
#